data_AF-A0A9E4B1A0-F1
#
_entry.id   AF-A0A9E4B1A0-F1
#
_cell.length_a   1.000
_cell.length_b   1.000
_cell.length_c   1.000
_cell.angle_alpha   90.00
_cell.angle_beta   90.00
_cell.angle_gamma   90.00
#
_symmetry.space_group_name_H-M   'P 1'
#
loop_
_entity.id
_entity.type
_entity.pdbx_description
1 polymer ?
#
loop_
_entity_poly.entity_id
_entity_poly.type
_entity_poly.pdbx_seq_one_letter_code
_entity_poly.pdbx_strand_id
1 'polypeptide(L)' 'MRTIQEISADLSSLSTDELQHIERVIRDLYRARHETIIYDDGYGIWTEQDQVSAAAEVFQQFEKEENLEDDVDA' A
#
# COMPACT_ATOMS: atom_id res chain seq x y z
N MET A 1 14.85 13.91 -12.26
CA MET A 1 13.70 13.21 -11.65
C MET A 1 14.26 12.44 -10.48
N ARG A 2 13.76 12.68 -9.26
CA ARG A 2 14.24 11.99 -8.05
C ARG A 2 13.66 10.57 -8.03
N THR A 3 14.45 9.58 -7.61
CA THR A 3 13.97 8.20 -7.44
C THR A 3 13.19 8.05 -6.13
N ILE A 4 12.35 7.03 -6.02
CA ILE A 4 11.66 6.70 -4.76
C ILE A 4 12.66 6.51 -3.63
N GLN A 5 13.78 5.83 -3.89
CA GLN A 5 14.84 5.60 -2.90
C GLN A 5 15.49 6.88 -2.38
N GLU A 6 15.76 7.84 -3.27
CA GLU A 6 16.30 9.14 -2.87
C GLU A 6 15.30 9.92 -2.00
N ILE A 7 14.01 9.91 -2.35
CA ILE A 7 12.95 10.54 -1.56
C ILE A 7 12.88 9.89 -0.17
N SER A 8 12.84 8.56 -0.10
CA SER A 8 12.80 7.83 1.18
C SER A 8 14.01 8.13 2.07
N ALA A 9 15.19 8.27 1.48
CA ALA A 9 16.39 8.64 2.22
C ALA A 9 16.26 10.04 2.86
N ASP A 10 15.69 11.01 2.13
CA ASP A 10 15.49 12.35 2.69
C ASP A 10 14.46 12.36 3.83
N LEU A 11 13.39 11.56 3.71
CA LEU A 11 12.35 11.48 4.74
C LEU A 11 12.90 11.04 6.10
N SER A 12 13.95 10.21 6.11
CA SER A 12 14.56 9.72 7.36
C SER A 12 15.21 10.82 8.21
N SER A 13 15.52 11.98 7.60
CA SER A 13 16.13 13.13 8.28
C SER A 13 15.12 14.11 8.89
N LEU A 14 13.82 13.91 8.62
CA LEU A 14 12.77 14.83 9.02
C LEU A 14 12.31 14.57 10.46
N SER A 15 11.84 15.63 11.10
CA SER A 15 11.13 15.52 12.36
C SER A 15 9.75 14.88 12.20
N THR A 16 9.18 14.41 13.31
CA THR A 16 7.81 13.85 13.32
C THR A 16 6.76 14.82 12.78
N ASP A 17 6.87 16.11 13.11
CA ASP A 17 5.90 17.13 12.67
C ASP A 17 5.98 17.35 11.15
N GLU A 18 7.18 17.32 10.58
CA GLU A 18 7.39 17.41 9.13
C GLU A 18 6.85 16.15 8.42
N LEU A 19 7.06 14.97 8.98
CA LEU A 19 6.49 13.72 8.46
C LEU A 19 4.95 13.75 8.46
N GLN A 20 4.35 14.21 9.56
CA GLN A 20 2.88 14.38 9.64
C GLN A 20 2.34 15.43 8.66
N HIS A 21 3.14 16.46 8.33
CA HIS A 21 2.77 17.42 7.31
C HIS A 21 2.81 16.79 5.91
N ILE A 22 3.88 16.05 5.60
CA ILE A 22 4.02 15.32 4.32
C ILE A 22 2.89 14.31 4.15
N GLU A 23 2.54 13.58 5.21
CA GLU A 23 1.43 12.64 5.21
C GLU A 23 0.10 13.31 4.83
N ARG A 24 -0.19 14.50 5.39
CA ARG A 24 -1.37 15.30 5.02
C ARG A 24 -1.35 15.69 3.54
N VAL A 25 -0.20 16.13 3.03
CA VAL A 25 -0.05 16.47 1.61
C VAL A 25 -0.28 15.25 0.71
N ILE A 26 0.23 14.08 1.10
CA ILE A 26 0.01 12.83 0.35
C ILE A 26 -1.48 12.46 0.34
N ARG A 27 -2.17 12.56 1.48
CA ARG A 27 -3.63 12.34 1.57
C ARG A 27 -4.40 13.24 0.60
N ASP A 28 -4.04 14.52 0.53
CA ASP A 28 -4.68 15.48 -0.37
C ASP A 28 -4.37 15.18 -1.84
N LEU A 29 -3.16 14.70 -2.16
CA LEU A 29 -2.81 14.29 -3.52
C LEU A 29 -3.62 13.07 -3.99
N TYR A 30 -3.85 12.08 -3.13
CA TYR A 30 -4.70 10.94 -3.48
C TYR A 30 -6.13 11.38 -3.77
N ARG A 31 -6.71 12.24 -2.91
CA ARG A 31 -8.05 12.82 -3.14
C ARG A 31 -8.13 13.60 -4.46
N ALA A 32 -7.11 14.41 -4.75
CA ALA A 32 -7.05 15.21 -5.98
C ALA A 32 -6.93 14.34 -7.25
N ARG A 33 -6.39 13.12 -7.13
CA ARG A 33 -6.31 12.14 -8.22
C ARG A 33 -7.55 11.27 -8.35
N HIS A 34 -8.58 11.52 -7.53
CA HIS A 34 -9.79 10.71 -7.46
C HIS A 34 -9.52 9.24 -7.11
N GLU A 35 -8.45 8.97 -6.35
CA GLU A 35 -8.24 7.66 -5.75
C GLU A 35 -9.29 7.44 -4.65
N THR A 36 -10.01 6.32 -4.74
CA THR A 36 -11.01 5.96 -3.74
C THR A 36 -10.30 5.53 -2.46
N ILE A 37 -10.29 6.43 -1.47
CA ILE A 37 -9.85 6.13 -0.11
C ILE A 37 -10.98 5.40 0.60
N ILE A 38 -10.73 4.16 1.00
CA ILE A 38 -11.67 3.30 1.74
C ILE A 38 -11.55 3.55 3.24
N TYR A 39 -10.33 3.81 3.74
CA TYR A 39 -10.08 4.10 5.16
C TYR A 39 -8.91 5.06 5.33
N ASP A 40 -9.01 5.98 6.30
CA ASP A 40 -8.07 7.07 6.56
C ASP A 40 -8.02 7.29 8.08
N ASP A 41 -6.92 6.92 8.74
CA ASP A 41 -6.70 7.17 10.16
C ASP A 41 -5.26 7.61 10.46
N GLY A 42 -4.92 7.73 11.76
CA GLY A 42 -3.58 8.15 12.20
C GLY A 42 -2.45 7.14 11.91
N TYR A 43 -2.75 5.96 11.38
CA TYR A 43 -1.78 4.93 11.02
C TYR A 43 -1.59 4.78 9.51
N GLY A 44 -2.52 5.30 8.70
CA GLY A 44 -2.32 5.36 7.25
C GLY A 44 -3.59 5.58 6.43
N ILE A 45 -3.50 5.17 5.18
CA ILE A 45 -4.58 5.19 4.19
C ILE A 45 -4.72 3.76 3.66
N TRP A 46 -5.95 3.31 3.50
CA TRP A 46 -6.29 2.13 2.73
C TRP A 46 -7.11 2.57 1.51
N THR A 47 -6.62 2.25 0.32
CA THR A 47 -7.25 2.56 -0.96
C THR A 47 -7.91 1.32 -1.57
N GLU A 48 -8.72 1.53 -2.61
CA GLU A 48 -9.25 0.44 -3.43
C GLU A 48 -8.14 -0.39 -4.09
N GLN A 49 -7.04 0.25 -4.50
CA GLN A 49 -5.89 -0.45 -5.06
C GLN A 49 -5.22 -1.38 -4.02
N ASP A 50 -5.13 -0.95 -2.76
CA ASP A 50 -4.62 -1.79 -1.68
C ASP A 50 -5.53 -3.01 -1.47
N GLN A 51 -6.86 -2.81 -1.51
CA GLN A 51 -7.82 -3.91 -1.41
C GLN A 51 -7.69 -4.92 -2.55
N VAL A 52 -7.60 -4.45 -3.80
CA VAL A 52 -7.44 -5.31 -4.97
C VAL A 52 -6.13 -6.08 -4.90
N SER A 53 -5.05 -5.43 -4.47
CA SER A 53 -3.73 -6.06 -4.36
C SER A 53 -3.73 -7.14 -3.26
N ALA A 54 -4.29 -6.84 -2.08
CA ALA A 54 -4.42 -7.80 -1.00
C ALA A 54 -5.31 -8.99 -1.39
N ALA A 55 -6.43 -8.75 -2.08
CA ALA A 55 -7.29 -9.83 -2.58
C ALA A 55 -6.56 -10.71 -3.60
N ALA A 56 -5.80 -10.11 -4.51
CA ALA A 56 -5.01 -10.85 -5.50
C ALA A 56 -3.95 -11.74 -4.84
N GLU A 57 -3.26 -11.25 -3.81
CA GLU A 57 -2.30 -12.07 -3.05
C GLU A 57 -2.97 -13.26 -2.36
N VAL A 58 -4.14 -13.06 -1.74
CA VAL A 58 -4.90 -14.14 -1.09
C VAL A 58 -5.36 -15.18 -2.11
N PHE A 59 -5.87 -14.76 -3.27
CA PHE A 59 -6.27 -15.70 -4.32
C PHE A 59 -5.08 -16.50 -4.85
N GLN A 60 -3.93 -15.85 -5.07
CA GLN A 60 -2.70 -16.57 -5.45
C GLN A 60 -2.24 -17.56 -4.39
N GLN A 61 -2.50 -17.28 -3.12
CA GLN A 61 -2.19 -18.23 -2.05
C GLN A 61 -3.12 -19.44 -2.09
N PHE A 62 -4.43 -19.24 -2.27
CA PHE A 62 -5.37 -20.35 -2.43
C PHE A 62 -5.06 -21.20 -3.66
N GLU A 63 -4.73 -20.60 -4.80
CA GLU A 63 -4.31 -21.34 -6.00
C GLU A 63 -3.06 -22.20 -5.74
N LYS A 64 -2.10 -21.71 -4.93
CA LYS A 64 -0.93 -22.51 -4.56
C LYS A 64 -1.29 -23.68 -3.66
N GLU A 65 -2.18 -23.46 -2.69
CA GLU A 65 -2.62 -24.49 -1.76
C GLU A 65 -3.45 -25.58 -2.47
N GLU A 66 -4.35 -25.20 -3.38
CA GLU A 66 -5.14 -26.13 -4.21
C GLU A 66 -4.22 -26.98 -5.12
N ASN A 67 -3.26 -26.36 -5.81
CA ASN A 67 -2.29 -27.11 -6.63
C ASN A 67 -1.42 -28.08 -5.81
N LEU A 68 -1.16 -27.77 -4.54
CA LEU A 68 -0.42 -28.66 -3.65
C LEU A 68 -1.26 -29.84 -3.17
N GLU A 69 -2.56 -29.66 -2.95
CA GLU A 69 -3.47 -30.77 -2.62
C GLU A 69 -3.63 -31.74 -3.80
N ASP A 70 -3.79 -31.22 -5.02
CA ASP A 70 -3.91 -32.05 -6.24
C ASP A 70 -2.64 -32.88 -6.53
N ASP A 71 -1.45 -32.37 -6.23
CA ASP A 71 -0.17 -33.08 -6.41
C ASP A 71 0.08 -34.16 -5.33
N VAL A 72 -0.57 -34.08 -4.17
CA VAL A 72 -0.42 -35.07 -3.08
C VAL A 72 -1.35 -36.28 -3.26
N ASP A 73 -2.47 -36.09 -3.97
CA ASP A 73 -3.45 -37.14 -4.28
C ASP A 73 -3.23 -37.82 -5.65
N ALA A 74 -2.19 -37.43 -6.41
CA ALA A 74 -1.79 -38.00 -7.71
C ALA A 74 -0.69 -39.09 -7.60
#